data_AF-A0A508T336-F1
#
_entry.id   AF-A0A508T336-F1
#
_cell.length_a   1.000
_cell.length_b   1.000
_cell.length_c   1.000
_cell.angle_alpha   90.00
_cell.angle_beta   90.00
_cell.angle_gamma   90.00
#
_symmetry.space_group_name_H-M   'P 1'
#
loop_
_entity.id
_entity.type
_entity.pdbx_description
1 polymer ?
#
loop_
_entity_poly.entity_id
_entity_poly.type
_entity_poly.pdbx_seq_one_letter_code
_entity_poly.pdbx_strand_id
1 'polypeptide(L)' 'MPYVIEVYREGALVARPAPYDVHIENAKHVANRLGVANRGNFVRVLDEDGRLELWSERLDAKRP' A
#
# COMPACT_ATOMS: atom_id res chain seq x y z
N MET A 1 9.01 12.37 4.38
CA MET A 1 9.37 11.86 3.04
C MET A 1 8.11 11.26 2.48
N PRO A 2 7.63 11.75 1.32
CA PRO A 2 6.41 11.24 0.73
C PRO A 2 6.57 9.78 0.33
N TYR A 3 5.55 8.96 0.60
CA TYR A 3 5.53 7.56 0.19
C TYR A 3 4.39 7.31 -0.79
N VAL A 4 4.68 6.56 -1.84
CA VAL A 4 3.67 6.09 -2.78
C VAL A 4 3.10 4.77 -2.26
N ILE A 5 1.79 4.66 -2.21
CA ILE A 5 1.12 3.41 -1.82
C ILE A 5 0.42 2.86 -3.05
N GLU A 6 0.59 1.57 -3.29
CA GLU A 6 -0.12 0.86 -4.35
C GLU A 6 -0.93 -0.29 -3.75
N VAL A 7 -2.19 -0.38 -4.20
CA VAL A 7 -3.13 -1.41 -3.78
C VAL A 7 -3.47 -2.27 -4.99
N TYR A 8 -3.35 -3.57 -4.81
CA TYR A 8 -3.60 -4.57 -5.82
C TYR A 8 -4.78 -5.46 -5.42
N ARG A 9 -5.58 -5.84 -6.42
CA ARG A 9 -6.60 -6.88 -6.32
C ARG A 9 -6.39 -7.87 -7.46
N GLU A 10 -6.22 -9.16 -7.13
CA GLU A 10 -6.03 -10.22 -8.12
C GLU A 10 -4.87 -9.95 -9.10
N GLY A 11 -3.82 -9.25 -8.63
CA GLY A 11 -2.66 -8.88 -9.44
C GLY A 11 -2.83 -7.58 -10.25
N ALA A 12 -4.03 -6.99 -10.30
CA ALA A 12 -4.26 -5.70 -10.96
C ALA A 12 -4.12 -4.54 -9.96
N LEU A 13 -3.45 -3.46 -10.37
CA LEU A 13 -3.39 -2.21 -9.61
C LEU A 13 -4.77 -1.56 -9.61
N VAL A 14 -5.38 -1.39 -8.43
CA VAL A 14 -6.73 -0.81 -8.28
C VAL A 14 -6.73 0.57 -7.62
N ALA A 15 -5.69 0.89 -6.85
CA ALA A 15 -5.52 2.24 -6.29
C ALA A 15 -4.04 2.61 -6.16
N ARG A 16 -3.74 3.86 -6.50
CA ARG A 16 -2.44 4.51 -6.26
C ARG A 16 -2.69 5.93 -5.76
N PRO A 17 -3.03 6.12 -4.48
CA PRO A 17 -3.24 7.45 -3.92
C PRO A 17 -2.00 8.34 -4.05
N ALA A 18 -2.24 9.65 -4.03
CA ALA A 18 -1.19 10.65 -4.03
C ALA A 18 -0.20 10.43 -2.87
N PRO A 19 1.08 10.81 -3.04
CA PRO A 19 2.11 10.52 -2.05
C PRO A 19 1.77 11.09 -0.67
N TYR A 20 1.93 10.26 0.36
CA TYR A 20 1.67 10.64 1.76
C TYR A 20 2.95 11.12 2.41
N ASP A 21 3.04 12.38 2.83
CA ASP A 21 4.14 12.85 3.67
C ASP A 21 3.92 12.40 5.13
N VAL A 22 4.32 11.17 5.41
CA VAL A 22 4.20 10.53 6.73
C VAL A 22 5.47 9.77 7.06
N HIS A 23 5.63 9.31 8.30
CA HIS A 23 6.70 8.36 8.64
C HIS A 23 6.38 6.96 8.09
N ILE A 24 7.39 6.12 7.81
CA ILE A 24 7.18 4.81 7.16
C ILE A 24 6.23 3.88 7.92
N GLU A 25 6.27 3.89 9.26
CA GLU A 25 5.34 3.11 10.11
C GLU A 25 3.88 3.55 9.96
N ASN A 26 3.65 4.84 9.67
CA ASN A 26 2.33 5.35 9.35
C ASN A 26 1.92 4.98 7.92
N ALA A 27 2.87 4.97 6.97
CA ALA A 27 2.61 4.53 5.59
C ALA A 27 2.13 3.07 5.54
N LYS A 28 2.71 2.17 6.35
CA LYS A 28 2.25 0.77 6.47
C LYS A 28 0.79 0.69 6.96
N HIS A 29 0.46 1.43 8.02
CA HIS A 29 -0.91 1.49 8.54
C HIS A 29 -1.91 2.06 7.53
N VAL A 30 -1.52 3.08 6.78
CA VAL A 30 -2.34 3.67 5.72
C VAL A 30 -2.50 2.69 4.56
N ALA A 31 -1.44 2.00 4.14
CA ALA A 31 -1.49 0.98 3.10
C ALA A 31 -2.46 -0.15 3.44
N ASN A 32 -2.40 -0.66 4.67
CA ASN A 32 -3.34 -1.66 5.15
C ASN A 32 -4.80 -1.17 5.15
N ARG A 33 -5.07 0.05 5.63
CA ARG A 33 -6.41 0.64 5.59
C ARG A 33 -6.93 0.82 4.15
N LEU A 34 -6.09 1.30 3.25
CA LEU A 34 -6.42 1.46 1.83
C LEU A 34 -6.66 0.12 1.15
N GLY A 35 -5.86 -0.89 1.49
CA GLY A 35 -6.05 -2.26 1.04
C GLY A 35 -7.43 -2.79 1.39
N VAL A 36 -7.83 -2.69 2.66
CA VAL A 36 -9.18 -3.10 3.10
C VAL A 36 -10.28 -2.28 2.41
N ALA A 37 -10.14 -0.96 2.38
CA ALA A 37 -11.15 -0.07 1.77
C ALA A 37 -11.35 -0.35 0.27
N ASN A 38 -10.28 -0.67 -0.45
CA ASN A 38 -10.30 -1.00 -1.87
C ASN A 38 -10.42 -2.51 -2.13
N ARG A 39 -10.78 -3.32 -1.11
CA ARG A 39 -10.80 -4.80 -1.15
C ARG A 39 -9.61 -5.39 -1.92
N GLY A 40 -8.43 -4.83 -1.71
CA GLY A 40 -7.17 -5.32 -2.25
C GLY A 40 -6.76 -6.59 -1.53
N ASN A 41 -6.04 -7.45 -2.24
CA ASN A 41 -5.40 -8.64 -1.66
C ASN A 41 -3.89 -8.43 -1.45
N PHE A 42 -3.31 -7.36 -1.97
CA PHE A 42 -1.90 -7.03 -1.78
C PHE A 42 -1.69 -5.52 -1.76
N VAL A 43 -0.79 -5.05 -0.90
CA VAL A 43 -0.41 -3.64 -0.80
C VAL A 43 1.09 -3.51 -0.76
N ARG A 44 1.61 -2.42 -1.33
CA ARG A 44 3.03 -2.06 -1.22
C ARG A 44 3.22 -0.57 -0.99
N VAL A 45 4.26 -0.26 -0.25
CA VAL A 45 4.74 1.10 0.03
C VAL A 45 6.06 1.26 -0.71
N LEU A 46 6.12 2.29 -1.54
CA LEU A 46 7.28 2.65 -2.34
C LEU A 46 7.86 3.97 -1.83
N ASP A 47 9.09 4.28 -2.25
CA ASP A 47 9.67 5.61 -2.09
C ASP A 47 8.86 6.71 -2.81
N GLU A 48 9.31 7.96 -2.67
CA GLU A 48 8.63 9.13 -3.24
C GLU A 48 8.51 9.09 -4.77
N ASP A 49 9.48 8.47 -5.44
CA ASP A 49 9.51 8.32 -6.88
C ASP A 49 8.69 7.10 -7.37
N GLY A 50 8.22 6.26 -6.44
CA GLY A 50 7.59 4.98 -6.76
C GLY A 50 8.54 3.98 -7.42
N ARG A 51 9.84 4.10 -7.17
CA ARG A 51 10.92 3.29 -7.79
C ARG A 51 11.36 2.16 -6.89
N LEU A 52 11.56 2.44 -5.60
CA LEU A 52 12.01 1.44 -4.63
C LEU A 52 10.85 0.93 -3.80
N GLU A 53 10.69 -0.40 -3.73
CA GLU A 53 9.79 -1.01 -2.74
C GLU A 53 10.44 -0.98 -1.36
N LEU A 54 9.77 -0.32 -0.42
CA LEU A 54 10.23 -0.22 0.97
C LEU A 54 9.57 -1.28 1.85
N TRP A 55 8.33 -1.65 1.53
CA TRP A 55 7.55 -2.63 2.28
C TRP A 55 6.36 -3.14 1.47
N SER A 56 5.93 -4.38 1.69
CA SER A 56 4.71 -4.94 1.11
C SER A 56 4.05 -5.99 2.02
N GLU A 57 2.74 -6.21 1.84
CA GLU A 57 1.96 -7.19 2.61
C GLU A 57 0.83 -7.80 1.77
N ARG A 58 0.65 -9.12 1.91
CA ARG A 58 -0.51 -9.86 1.40
C ARG A 58 -1.63 -9.80 2.43
N LEU A 59 -2.81 -9.32 2.01
CA LEU A 59 -3.98 -9.12 2.86
C LEU A 59 -4.92 -10.33 2.87
N ASP A 60 -4.84 -11.17 1.85
CA ASP A 60 -5.62 -12.39 1.68
C ASP A 60 -5.35 -13.47 2.75
N ALA A 61 -4.19 -13.38 3.44
CA ALA A 61 -3.86 -14.22 4.57
C ALA A 61 -4.55 -13.81 5.88
N LYS A 62 -5.14 -12.61 5.96
CA LYS A 62 -5.97 -12.16 7.10
C LYS A 62 -7.43 -12.47 6.82
N ARG A 63 -7.77 -13.75 6.63
CA ARG A 63 -9.15 -14.19 6.87
C ARG A 63 -9.40 -14.17 8.39
N PRO A 64 -10.59 -13.73 8.87
CA PRO A 64 -10.96 -13.89 10.27
C PRO A 64 -10.96 -15.37 10.68
#